data_AF-A0A956LM46-F1
#
_entry.id   AF-A0A956LM46-F1
#
_cell.length_a   1.000
_cell.length_b   1.000
_cell.length_c   1.000
_cell.angle_alpha   90.00
_cell.angle_beta   90.00
_cell.angle_gamma   90.00
#
_symmetry.space_group_name_H-M   'P 1'
#
loop_
_entity.id
_entity.type
_entity.pdbx_description
1 polymer ?
#
loop_
_entity_poly.entity_id
_entity_poly.type
_entity_poly.pdbx_seq_one_letter_code
_entity_poly.pdbx_strand_id
1 'polypeptide(L)'
;LPVFAERCDADGHSLRDLGGLYIIGSPRPDSLRIDNQLRGRAGRQGDPGESRFFLSLEDDLMRIFGADRITGLMERLGMEEDIPIEAPLVNRAIENAQGRVEAMHFDTRKNLFEYDNVMNDQRKAIYALRKQILEGRYQPEILDEQARKEQRHNLPPPPDTSGPYTVESMSELVRERVIKTIDEYCREVMAQRGEDADVPEPFPSGGLNHHNLTHELYRRFGAMVPLQEAIEDRKQTIETSIDVVARSLIQQRERIHDLAFKKVDEMVMELCPDNVHPDDWNLPGLEVAAARRFGAKLDLRTVEDNIEKLVDRVWNEVEARLTAREEEAGLYTYLFYVRQAYLGEIDEQWIAHLKNIEHLRTGIGLVGYATRNPKNEYKIRGYNLFKDMWESIEQTVLDKFLSMRLTAAQRAAAEEGAEYETAVTRANRGARARGGARKVSGDAQAQRLQAAAQKAMQQLNAMKQAAESIAPASHDDAIAAAAAEAAAKSLKEDGEGRKGRRRRRRREA
;
A
#
# COMPACT_ATOMS: atom_id res chain seq x y z
N LEU A 1 -23.10 25.96 33.54
CA LEU A 1 -23.36 25.69 34.97
C LEU A 1 -24.28 26.81 35.48
N PRO A 2 -25.39 26.50 36.17
CA PRO A 2 -26.38 27.50 36.61
C PRO A 2 -25.77 28.60 37.48
N VAL A 3 -24.75 28.26 38.27
CA VAL A 3 -24.06 29.14 39.22
C VAL A 3 -23.41 30.38 38.56
N PHE A 4 -23.02 30.28 37.29
CA PHE A 4 -22.39 31.41 36.56
C PHE A 4 -23.33 32.09 35.57
N ALA A 5 -24.53 31.53 35.33
CA ALA A 5 -25.44 32.01 34.30
C ALA A 5 -25.88 33.45 34.59
N GLU A 6 -26.32 33.72 35.81
CA GLU A 6 -26.82 35.04 36.21
C GLU A 6 -25.75 36.15 36.10
N ARG A 7 -24.50 35.84 36.49
CA ARG A 7 -23.37 36.76 36.34
C ARG A 7 -23.00 36.97 34.87
N CYS A 8 -22.93 35.90 34.08
CA CYS A 8 -22.63 35.99 32.65
C CYS A 8 -23.72 36.71 31.87
N ASP A 9 -24.98 36.59 32.27
CA ASP A 9 -26.10 37.30 31.66
C ASP A 9 -26.02 38.80 31.97
N ALA A 10 -25.72 39.19 33.22
CA ALA A 10 -25.52 40.59 33.59
C ALA A 10 -24.34 41.22 32.82
N ASP A 11 -23.19 40.54 32.79
CA ASP A 11 -22.01 40.99 32.03
C ASP A 11 -22.33 41.03 30.51
N GLY A 12 -23.12 40.07 30.01
CA GLY A 12 -23.55 40.01 28.62
C GLY A 12 -24.43 41.18 28.19
N HIS A 13 -25.38 41.61 29.02
CA HIS A 13 -26.18 42.81 28.75
C HIS A 13 -25.28 44.07 28.72
N SER A 14 -24.39 44.22 29.71
CA SER A 14 -23.47 45.36 29.74
C SER A 14 -22.54 45.39 28.53
N LEU A 15 -22.04 44.24 28.07
CA LEU A 15 -21.19 44.16 26.88
C LEU A 15 -21.95 44.50 25.60
N ARG A 16 -23.23 44.10 25.49
CA ARG A 16 -24.09 44.46 24.35
C ARG A 16 -24.34 45.96 24.31
N ASP A 17 -24.59 46.58 25.45
CA ASP A 17 -24.79 48.04 25.56
C ASP A 17 -23.52 48.82 25.18
N LEU A 18 -22.34 48.25 25.42
CA LEU A 18 -21.04 48.80 25.02
C LEU A 18 -20.70 48.59 23.52
N GLY A 19 -21.60 47.97 22.74
CA GLY A 19 -21.40 47.71 21.31
C GLY A 19 -20.80 46.34 20.97
N GLY A 20 -20.61 45.48 21.98
CA GLY A 20 -20.20 44.09 21.82
C GLY A 20 -18.73 43.90 21.47
N LEU A 21 -18.41 42.78 20.81
CA LEU A 21 -17.02 42.40 20.53
C LEU A 21 -16.45 43.24 19.38
N TYR A 22 -15.33 43.92 19.64
CA TYR A 22 -14.56 44.64 18.62
C TYR A 22 -13.35 43.82 18.17
N ILE A 23 -13.30 43.49 16.88
CA ILE A 23 -12.22 42.71 16.27
C ILE A 23 -11.28 43.65 15.52
N ILE A 24 -10.01 43.63 15.91
CA ILE A 24 -8.93 44.35 15.21
C ILE A 24 -8.06 43.33 14.50
N GLY A 25 -7.98 43.42 13.18
CA GLY A 25 -7.10 42.59 12.36
C GLY A 25 -5.87 43.37 11.88
N SER A 26 -4.67 42.84 12.15
CA SER A 26 -3.39 43.36 11.62
C SER A 26 -2.32 42.26 11.68
N PRO A 27 -1.54 42.02 10.60
CA PRO A 27 -1.78 42.45 9.22
C PRO A 27 -2.93 41.64 8.60
N ARG A 28 -3.36 41.99 7.38
CA ARG A 28 -4.43 41.25 6.69
C ARG A 28 -3.91 39.89 6.19
N PRO A 29 -4.61 38.77 6.47
CA PRO A 29 -4.21 37.46 5.96
C PRO A 29 -4.26 37.35 4.43
N ASP A 30 -3.50 36.40 3.90
CA ASP A 30 -3.42 36.05 2.48
C ASP A 30 -4.73 35.53 1.86
N SER A 31 -5.73 35.20 2.67
CA SER A 31 -7.01 34.66 2.23
C SER A 31 -8.19 35.38 2.86
N LEU A 32 -9.17 35.72 2.02
CA LEU A 32 -10.46 36.30 2.39
C LEU A 32 -11.25 35.39 3.34
N ARG A 33 -11.07 34.07 3.20
CA ARG A 33 -11.70 33.11 4.13
C ARG A 33 -11.21 33.31 5.56
N ILE A 34 -9.92 33.57 5.77
CA ILE A 34 -9.34 33.73 7.10
C ILE A 34 -9.72 35.10 7.68
N ASP A 35 -9.72 36.14 6.84
CA ASP A 35 -10.26 37.47 7.17
C ASP A 35 -11.72 37.36 7.66
N ASN A 36 -12.58 36.73 6.88
CA ASN A 36 -14.00 36.54 7.25
C ASN A 36 -14.18 35.67 8.49
N GLN A 37 -13.30 34.70 8.74
CA GLN A 37 -13.32 33.92 9.99
C GLN A 37 -12.98 34.77 11.21
N LEU A 38 -12.09 35.76 11.06
CA LEU A 38 -11.75 36.69 12.14
C LEU A 38 -12.89 37.68 12.36
N ARG A 39 -13.49 38.24 11.29
CA ARG A 39 -14.69 39.08 11.37
C ARG A 39 -15.86 38.36 12.05
N GLY A 40 -16.11 37.11 11.64
CA GLY A 40 -17.20 36.29 12.17
C GLY A 40 -17.04 35.84 13.62
N ARG A 41 -15.97 36.26 14.32
CA ARG A 41 -15.86 36.11 15.78
C ARG A 41 -16.76 37.10 16.52
N ALA A 42 -16.98 38.29 15.94
CA ALA A 42 -17.97 39.25 16.41
C ALA A 42 -19.36 38.92 15.83
N GLY A 43 -20.42 39.49 16.41
CA GLY A 43 -21.76 39.38 15.84
C GLY A 43 -22.45 38.02 16.01
N ARG A 44 -22.00 37.20 16.96
CA ARG A 44 -22.52 35.85 17.16
C ARG A 44 -24.00 35.90 17.56
N GLN A 45 -24.85 35.11 16.90
CA GLN A 45 -26.30 35.04 17.18
C GLN A 45 -27.02 36.40 17.15
N GLY A 46 -26.51 37.37 16.37
CA GLY A 46 -27.10 38.69 16.26
C GLY A 46 -26.69 39.68 17.35
N ASP A 47 -25.70 39.32 18.19
CA ASP A 47 -25.07 40.27 19.12
C ASP A 47 -24.47 41.47 18.36
N PRO A 48 -24.41 42.67 18.96
CA PRO A 48 -23.65 43.78 18.39
C PRO A 48 -22.15 43.43 18.33
N GLY A 49 -21.46 44.02 17.38
CA GLY A 49 -20.01 43.87 17.22
C GLY A 49 -19.52 44.58 15.97
N GLU A 50 -18.25 44.96 15.98
CA GLU A 50 -17.60 45.64 14.87
C GLU A 50 -16.24 44.99 14.59
N SER A 51 -15.81 45.04 13.34
CA SER A 51 -14.51 44.52 12.93
C SER A 51 -13.80 45.55 12.05
N ARG A 52 -12.54 45.84 12.33
CA ARG A 52 -11.70 46.75 11.55
C ARG A 52 -10.34 46.12 11.26
N PHE A 53 -9.87 46.27 10.03
CA PHE A 53 -8.57 45.77 9.60
C PHE A 53 -7.67 46.94 9.26
N PHE A 54 -6.43 46.85 9.74
CA PHE A 54 -5.37 47.81 9.46
C PHE A 54 -4.31 47.10 8.63
N LEU A 55 -3.89 47.74 7.53
CA LEU A 55 -2.83 47.25 6.66
C LEU A 55 -1.80 48.36 6.48
N SER A 56 -0.54 47.95 6.34
CA SER A 56 0.55 48.79 5.88
C SER A 56 0.92 48.43 4.44
N LEU A 57 1.48 49.41 3.71
CA LEU A 57 2.09 49.16 2.40
C LEU A 57 3.37 48.31 2.51
N GLU A 58 3.94 48.21 3.70
CA GLU A 58 5.11 47.38 4.01
C GLU A 58 4.76 45.92 4.34
N ASP A 59 3.46 45.60 4.48
CA ASP A 59 3.01 44.25 4.83
C ASP A 59 3.36 43.25 3.72
N ASP A 60 3.57 41.97 4.09
CA ASP A 60 3.96 40.90 3.17
C ASP A 60 3.04 40.78 1.94
N LEU A 61 1.72 40.95 2.14
CA LEU A 61 0.74 40.95 1.06
C LEU A 61 1.03 42.05 0.02
N MET A 62 1.36 43.27 0.48
CA MET A 62 1.63 44.41 -0.40
C MET A 62 3.01 44.30 -1.05
N ARG A 63 3.99 43.75 -0.34
CA ARG A 63 5.34 43.46 -0.87
C ARG A 63 5.30 42.50 -2.05
N ILE A 64 4.43 41.49 -2.03
CA ILE A 64 4.26 40.54 -3.14
C ILE A 64 3.60 41.19 -4.37
N PHE A 65 2.75 42.21 -4.20
CA PHE A 65 1.94 42.82 -5.28
C PHE A 65 2.35 44.24 -5.69
N GLY A 66 3.65 44.52 -5.69
CA GLY A 66 4.18 45.74 -6.30
C GLY A 66 3.87 46.99 -5.51
N ALA A 67 4.07 46.93 -4.19
CA ALA A 67 4.09 48.08 -3.28
C ALA A 67 4.81 49.29 -3.90
N ASP A 68 5.96 49.07 -4.55
CA ASP A 68 6.78 50.11 -5.17
C ASP A 68 6.03 51.03 -6.14
N ARG A 69 5.05 50.51 -6.90
CA ARG A 69 4.25 51.34 -7.83
C ARG A 69 3.22 52.19 -7.11
N ILE A 70 2.68 51.67 -5.99
CA ILE A 70 1.66 52.35 -5.19
C ILE A 70 2.33 53.39 -4.29
N THR A 71 3.42 53.02 -3.62
CA THR A 71 4.26 53.91 -2.81
C THR A 71 4.78 55.09 -3.64
N GLY A 72 5.36 54.83 -4.83
CA GLY A 72 5.86 55.90 -5.69
C GLY A 72 4.77 56.82 -6.28
N LEU A 73 3.51 56.36 -6.35
CA LEU A 73 2.38 57.21 -6.72
C LEU A 73 1.95 58.09 -5.54
N MET A 74 1.96 57.55 -4.32
CA MET A 74 1.57 58.25 -3.09
C MET A 74 2.57 59.34 -2.70
N GLU A 75 3.88 59.08 -2.85
CA GLU A 75 4.94 60.08 -2.66
C GLU A 75 4.78 61.27 -3.62
N ARG A 76 4.44 60.99 -4.88
CA ARG A 76 4.19 62.04 -5.91
C ARG A 76 2.93 62.85 -5.65
N LEU A 77 1.94 62.26 -4.97
CA LEU A 77 0.71 62.91 -4.57
C LEU A 77 0.85 63.68 -3.24
N GLY A 78 2.01 63.61 -2.57
CA GLY A 78 2.30 64.34 -1.35
C GLY A 78 1.50 63.88 -0.13
N MET A 79 1.16 62.60 -0.05
CA MET A 79 0.50 62.04 1.14
C MET A 79 1.50 61.93 2.31
N GLU A 80 1.10 62.40 3.50
CA GLU A 80 1.89 62.28 4.73
C GLU A 80 1.82 60.85 5.29
N GLU A 81 2.90 60.38 5.91
CA GLU A 81 3.09 58.98 6.35
C GLU A 81 2.07 58.49 7.39
N ASP A 82 1.45 59.40 8.16
CA ASP A 82 0.56 59.07 9.29
C ASP A 82 -0.93 59.31 9.02
N ILE A 83 -1.32 59.58 7.77
CA ILE A 83 -2.73 59.81 7.40
C ILE A 83 -3.37 58.49 6.93
N PRO A 84 -4.48 58.03 7.56
CA PRO A 84 -5.21 56.86 7.09
C PRO A 84 -5.69 57.02 5.65
N ILE A 85 -5.30 56.09 4.77
CA ILE A 85 -5.66 56.12 3.37
C ILE A 85 -6.97 55.35 3.17
N GLU A 86 -8.08 56.07 3.03
CA GLU A 86 -9.39 55.49 2.69
C GLU A 86 -9.71 55.73 1.21
N ALA A 87 -9.09 54.92 0.34
CA ALA A 87 -9.31 55.01 -1.10
C ALA A 87 -9.98 53.74 -1.65
N PRO A 88 -11.15 53.83 -2.30
CA PRO A 88 -11.81 52.67 -2.92
C PRO A 88 -10.93 51.94 -3.95
N LEU A 89 -10.06 52.67 -4.64
CA LEU A 89 -9.08 52.11 -5.58
C LEU A 89 -8.06 51.21 -4.88
N VAL A 90 -7.55 51.64 -3.72
CA VAL A 90 -6.56 50.90 -2.92
C VAL A 90 -7.20 49.66 -2.33
N ASN A 91 -8.44 49.75 -1.82
CA ASN A 91 -9.20 48.59 -1.34
C ASN A 91 -9.41 47.53 -2.44
N ARG A 92 -9.77 47.93 -3.66
CA ARG A 92 -9.87 47.01 -4.80
C ARG A 92 -8.53 46.40 -5.19
N ALA A 93 -7.44 47.15 -5.10
CA ALA A 93 -6.10 46.64 -5.38
C ALA A 93 -5.69 45.56 -4.36
N ILE A 94 -5.97 45.78 -3.08
CA ILE A 94 -5.72 44.81 -2.00
C ILE A 94 -6.57 43.54 -2.22
N GLU A 95 -7.86 43.68 -2.54
CA GLU A 95 -8.74 42.55 -2.82
C GLU A 95 -8.26 41.72 -4.02
N ASN A 96 -7.84 42.39 -5.10
CA ASN A 96 -7.24 41.72 -6.26
C ASN A 96 -5.93 41.01 -5.93
N ALA A 97 -5.10 41.60 -5.07
CA ALA A 97 -3.87 40.97 -4.58
C ALA A 97 -4.19 39.67 -3.82
N GLN A 98 -5.12 39.71 -2.87
CA GLN A 98 -5.57 38.52 -2.14
C GLN A 98 -6.15 37.45 -3.07
N GLY A 99 -7.00 37.83 -4.02
CA GLY A 99 -7.54 36.89 -5.01
C GLY A 99 -6.46 36.19 -5.84
N ARG A 100 -5.36 36.89 -6.16
CA ARG A 100 -4.19 36.28 -6.82
C ARG A 100 -3.42 35.33 -5.91
N VAL A 101 -3.23 35.67 -4.63
CA VAL A 101 -2.59 34.76 -3.65
C VAL A 101 -3.42 33.50 -3.47
N GLU A 102 -4.73 33.64 -3.33
CA GLU A 102 -5.65 32.50 -3.23
C GLU A 102 -5.59 31.61 -4.48
N ALA A 103 -5.57 32.21 -5.68
CA ALA A 103 -5.41 31.47 -6.93
C ALA A 103 -4.06 30.73 -6.98
N MET A 104 -2.96 31.38 -6.59
CA MET A 104 -1.63 30.75 -6.50
C MET A 104 -1.62 29.56 -5.53
N HIS A 105 -2.21 29.70 -4.34
CA HIS A 105 -2.35 28.61 -3.38
C HIS A 105 -3.30 27.51 -3.88
N PHE A 106 -4.34 27.85 -4.62
CA PHE A 106 -5.22 26.89 -5.26
C PHE A 106 -4.44 26.06 -6.29
N ASP A 107 -3.70 26.70 -7.19
CA ASP A 107 -2.91 26.03 -8.22
C ASP A 107 -1.81 25.17 -7.63
N THR A 108 -1.13 25.65 -6.57
CA THR A 108 -0.12 24.87 -5.85
C THR A 108 -0.72 23.60 -5.26
N ARG A 109 -1.87 23.70 -4.59
CA ARG A 109 -2.58 22.54 -4.01
C ARG A 109 -3.15 21.62 -5.07
N LYS A 110 -3.67 22.16 -6.16
CA LYS A 110 -4.15 21.40 -7.31
C LYS A 110 -3.02 20.58 -7.92
N ASN A 111 -1.87 21.18 -8.18
CA ASN A 111 -0.68 20.48 -8.67
C ASN A 111 -0.27 19.37 -7.69
N LEU A 112 -0.15 19.66 -6.40
CA LEU A 112 0.17 18.66 -5.38
C LEU A 112 -0.83 17.48 -5.37
N PHE A 113 -2.12 17.78 -5.39
CA PHE A 113 -3.19 16.78 -5.44
C PHE A 113 -3.11 15.91 -6.70
N GLU A 114 -2.80 16.50 -7.85
CA GLU A 114 -2.67 15.77 -9.11
C GLU A 114 -1.50 14.79 -9.13
N TYR A 115 -0.36 15.17 -8.55
CA TYR A 115 0.79 14.25 -8.38
C TYR A 115 0.50 13.17 -7.33
N ASP A 116 -0.18 13.51 -6.22
CA ASP A 116 -0.54 12.55 -5.18
C ASP A 116 -1.58 11.53 -5.66
N ASN A 117 -2.51 11.91 -6.55
CA ASN A 117 -3.51 10.98 -7.09
C ASN A 117 -2.87 9.74 -7.74
N VAL A 118 -1.81 9.93 -8.53
CA VAL A 118 -1.07 8.82 -9.16
C VAL A 118 -0.51 7.89 -8.09
N MET A 119 0.07 8.46 -7.02
CA MET A 119 0.63 7.69 -5.91
C MET A 119 -0.43 7.05 -5.03
N ASN A 120 -1.60 7.67 -4.90
CA ASN A 120 -2.71 7.14 -4.14
C ASN A 120 -3.22 5.83 -4.77
N ASP A 121 -3.32 5.78 -6.11
CA ASP A 121 -3.78 4.58 -6.79
C ASP A 121 -2.77 3.43 -6.68
N GLN A 122 -1.48 3.73 -6.80
CA GLN A 122 -0.40 2.76 -6.54
C GLN A 122 -0.40 2.27 -5.08
N ARG A 123 -0.60 3.18 -4.10
CA ARG A 123 -0.74 2.82 -2.67
C ARG A 123 -1.91 1.87 -2.45
N LYS A 124 -3.08 2.16 -3.02
CA LYS A 124 -4.26 1.29 -2.88
C LYS A 124 -3.98 -0.12 -3.40
N ALA A 125 -3.27 -0.26 -4.52
CA ALA A 125 -2.89 -1.56 -5.07
C ALA A 125 -1.94 -2.32 -4.13
N ILE A 126 -0.82 -1.71 -3.73
CA ILE A 126 0.16 -2.38 -2.86
C ILE A 126 -0.40 -2.68 -1.48
N TYR A 127 -1.20 -1.78 -0.90
CA TYR A 127 -1.84 -2.01 0.39
C TYR A 127 -2.91 -3.10 0.30
N ALA A 128 -3.61 -3.23 -0.83
CA ALA A 128 -4.52 -4.34 -1.05
C ALA A 128 -3.75 -5.67 -1.14
N LEU A 129 -2.70 -5.75 -1.96
CA LEU A 129 -1.84 -6.92 -2.07
C LEU A 129 -1.28 -7.35 -0.70
N ARG A 130 -0.65 -6.40 0.01
CA ARG A 130 -0.06 -6.61 1.33
C ARG A 130 -1.09 -7.09 2.34
N LYS A 131 -2.27 -6.47 2.36
CA LYS A 131 -3.37 -6.86 3.25
C LYS A 131 -3.86 -8.28 2.95
N GLN A 132 -4.02 -8.65 1.68
CA GLN A 132 -4.41 -10.01 1.32
C GLN A 132 -3.40 -11.05 1.83
N ILE A 133 -2.10 -10.79 1.70
CA ILE A 133 -1.05 -11.69 2.19
C ILE A 133 -1.06 -11.79 3.71
N LEU A 134 -1.26 -10.66 4.41
CA LEU A 134 -1.42 -10.62 5.87
C LEU A 134 -2.68 -11.32 6.36
N GLU A 135 -3.73 -11.40 5.56
CA GLU A 135 -4.97 -12.07 5.95
C GLU A 135 -5.00 -13.54 5.53
N GLY A 136 -3.98 -13.99 4.77
CA GLY A 136 -3.95 -15.32 4.16
C GLY A 136 -5.06 -15.51 3.13
N ARG A 137 -5.50 -14.43 2.47
CA ARG A 137 -6.52 -14.44 1.42
C ARG A 137 -5.86 -14.34 0.04
N TYR A 138 -6.47 -14.95 -0.96
CA TYR A 138 -6.05 -14.84 -2.34
C TYR A 138 -7.24 -14.50 -3.23
N GLN A 139 -7.13 -13.35 -3.87
CA GLN A 139 -7.99 -12.95 -4.96
C GLN A 139 -7.07 -12.58 -6.13
N PRO A 140 -7.34 -13.06 -7.35
CA PRO A 140 -6.55 -12.69 -8.52
C PRO A 140 -6.60 -11.17 -8.68
N GLU A 141 -5.45 -10.51 -8.55
CA GLU A 141 -5.42 -9.06 -8.56
C GLU A 141 -5.50 -8.52 -10.00
N ILE A 142 -6.20 -7.40 -10.12
CA ILE A 142 -6.33 -6.62 -11.36
C ILE A 142 -5.60 -5.31 -11.10
N LEU A 143 -4.52 -5.09 -11.85
CA LEU A 143 -3.65 -3.92 -11.69
C LEU A 143 -4.32 -2.60 -12.11
N ASP A 144 -5.30 -2.68 -13.01
CA ASP A 144 -5.96 -1.52 -13.61
C ASP A 144 -7.28 -1.19 -12.88
N GLU A 145 -7.44 0.06 -12.41
CA GLU A 145 -8.65 0.51 -11.72
C GLU A 145 -9.88 0.54 -12.62
N GLN A 146 -9.74 0.80 -13.92
CA GLN A 146 -10.85 0.72 -14.88
C GLN A 146 -11.32 -0.72 -15.04
N ALA A 147 -10.38 -1.63 -15.29
CA ALA A 147 -10.66 -3.07 -15.31
C ALA A 147 -11.21 -3.55 -13.95
N ARG A 148 -10.73 -3.02 -12.82
CA ARG A 148 -11.24 -3.38 -11.48
C ARG A 148 -12.67 -2.88 -11.26
N LYS A 149 -13.08 -1.72 -11.80
CA LYS A 149 -14.46 -1.22 -11.68
C LYS A 149 -15.42 -2.03 -12.54
N GLU A 150 -15.01 -2.40 -13.75
CA GLU A 150 -15.80 -3.22 -14.68
C GLU A 150 -15.86 -4.68 -14.25
N GLN A 151 -14.76 -5.23 -13.73
CA GLN A 151 -14.64 -6.64 -13.35
C GLN A 151 -14.91 -6.89 -11.87
N ARG A 152 -15.19 -5.88 -11.03
CA ARG A 152 -15.47 -6.07 -9.59
C ARG A 152 -16.60 -7.06 -9.33
N HIS A 153 -17.60 -7.12 -10.22
CA HIS A 153 -18.70 -8.07 -10.18
C HIS A 153 -18.41 -9.40 -10.90
N ASN A 154 -17.34 -9.46 -11.69
CA ASN A 154 -16.92 -10.63 -12.48
C ASN A 154 -15.65 -11.29 -11.94
N LEU A 155 -15.13 -10.85 -10.78
CA LEU A 155 -14.01 -11.50 -10.13
C LEU A 155 -14.46 -12.91 -9.71
N PRO A 156 -13.70 -13.95 -10.09
CA PRO A 156 -14.00 -15.32 -9.69
C PRO A 156 -13.95 -15.41 -8.16
N PRO A 157 -14.77 -16.31 -7.57
CA PRO A 157 -14.66 -16.57 -6.14
C PRO A 157 -13.23 -17.04 -5.81
N PRO A 158 -12.77 -16.83 -4.56
CA PRO A 158 -11.52 -17.40 -4.09
C PRO A 158 -11.46 -18.91 -4.36
N PRO A 159 -10.27 -19.46 -4.65
CA PRO A 159 -10.15 -20.88 -4.90
C PRO A 159 -10.47 -21.68 -3.63
N ASP A 160 -11.33 -22.68 -3.79
CA ASP A 160 -11.67 -23.68 -2.76
C ASP A 160 -10.94 -25.02 -3.01
N THR A 161 -10.09 -25.08 -4.04
CA THR A 161 -9.26 -26.25 -4.36
C THR A 161 -7.85 -25.84 -4.77
N SER A 162 -6.86 -26.66 -4.39
CA SER A 162 -5.46 -26.47 -4.75
C SER A 162 -4.77 -27.82 -4.93
N GLY A 163 -4.53 -28.22 -6.19
CA GLY A 163 -3.98 -29.54 -6.50
C GLY A 163 -4.80 -30.67 -5.85
N PRO A 164 -4.20 -31.50 -4.96
CA PRO A 164 -4.90 -32.60 -4.28
C PRO A 164 -5.82 -32.14 -3.13
N TYR A 165 -5.79 -30.86 -2.76
CA TYR A 165 -6.50 -30.36 -1.59
C TYR A 165 -7.85 -29.74 -1.96
N THR A 166 -8.90 -30.19 -1.29
CA THR A 166 -10.22 -29.53 -1.22
C THR A 166 -10.38 -28.90 0.17
N VAL A 167 -11.36 -28.00 0.35
CA VAL A 167 -11.66 -27.45 1.69
C VAL A 167 -11.91 -28.58 2.70
N GLU A 168 -12.59 -29.64 2.29
CA GLU A 168 -12.87 -30.80 3.14
C GLU A 168 -11.59 -31.57 3.51
N SER A 169 -10.75 -31.93 2.52
CA SER A 169 -9.51 -32.67 2.80
C SER A 169 -8.51 -31.85 3.61
N MET A 170 -8.42 -30.55 3.34
CA MET A 170 -7.59 -29.62 4.11
C MET A 170 -8.13 -29.44 5.53
N SER A 171 -9.46 -29.39 5.71
CA SER A 171 -10.08 -29.29 7.04
C SER A 171 -9.71 -30.49 7.92
N GLU A 172 -9.74 -31.70 7.37
CA GLU A 172 -9.30 -32.90 8.11
C GLU A 172 -7.81 -32.86 8.45
N LEU A 173 -6.96 -32.38 7.52
CA LEU A 173 -5.52 -32.26 7.74
C LEU A 173 -5.15 -31.23 8.82
N VAL A 174 -5.88 -30.12 8.93
CA VAL A 174 -5.61 -29.07 9.93
C VAL A 174 -6.33 -29.29 11.26
N ARG A 175 -7.38 -30.12 11.30
CA ARG A 175 -8.28 -30.32 12.45
C ARG A 175 -7.55 -30.55 13.76
N GLU A 176 -6.70 -31.57 13.82
CA GLU A 176 -5.97 -31.92 15.05
C GLU A 176 -5.08 -30.76 15.52
N ARG A 177 -4.37 -30.12 14.60
CA ARG A 177 -3.44 -29.03 14.91
C ARG A 177 -4.17 -27.77 15.36
N VAL A 178 -5.30 -27.43 14.74
CA VAL A 178 -6.14 -26.27 15.14
C VAL A 178 -6.71 -26.50 16.53
N ILE A 179 -7.28 -27.68 16.80
CA ILE A 179 -7.81 -28.04 18.13
C ILE A 179 -6.71 -27.94 19.18
N LYS A 180 -5.54 -28.55 18.93
CA LYS A 180 -4.40 -28.49 19.84
C LYS A 180 -3.96 -27.04 20.13
N THR A 181 -3.91 -26.18 19.10
CA THR A 181 -3.55 -24.77 19.25
C THR A 181 -4.55 -24.01 20.11
N ILE A 182 -5.86 -24.22 19.87
CA ILE A 182 -6.93 -23.59 20.66
C ILE A 182 -6.88 -24.09 22.10
N ASP A 183 -6.70 -25.40 22.31
CA ASP A 183 -6.64 -26.00 23.64
C ASP A 183 -5.41 -25.52 24.43
N GLU A 184 -4.23 -25.46 23.81
CA GLU A 184 -3.02 -24.87 24.42
C GLU A 184 -3.27 -23.43 24.85
N TYR A 185 -3.87 -22.61 23.98
CA TYR A 185 -4.22 -21.22 24.31
C TYR A 185 -5.25 -21.13 25.44
N CYS A 186 -6.28 -21.98 25.44
CA CYS A 186 -7.28 -22.01 26.52
C CYS A 186 -6.64 -22.38 27.85
N ARG A 187 -5.75 -23.37 27.89
CA ARG A 187 -5.01 -23.75 29.11
C ARG A 187 -4.16 -22.59 29.63
N GLU A 188 -3.45 -21.88 28.76
CA GLU A 188 -2.68 -20.69 29.15
C GLU A 188 -3.57 -19.61 29.80
N VAL A 189 -4.75 -19.36 29.22
CA VAL A 189 -5.70 -18.36 29.75
C VAL A 189 -6.32 -18.80 31.08
N MET A 190 -6.71 -20.08 31.20
CA MET A 190 -7.26 -20.65 32.44
C MET A 190 -6.24 -20.59 33.58
N ALA A 191 -4.99 -20.96 33.31
CA ALA A 191 -3.91 -20.87 34.29
C ALA A 191 -3.66 -19.42 34.77
N GLN A 192 -3.76 -18.43 33.89
CA GLN A 192 -3.65 -17.01 34.25
C GLN A 192 -4.82 -16.51 35.13
N ARG A 193 -5.99 -17.14 35.00
CA ARG A 193 -7.19 -16.83 35.80
C ARG A 193 -7.28 -17.62 37.10
N GLY A 194 -6.36 -18.57 37.33
CA GLY A 194 -6.43 -19.49 38.46
C GLY A 194 -7.55 -20.53 38.33
N GLU A 195 -8.02 -20.78 37.11
CA GLU A 195 -8.97 -21.85 36.78
C GLU A 195 -8.23 -23.18 36.57
N ASP A 196 -8.91 -24.32 36.74
CA ASP A 196 -8.32 -25.64 36.52
C ASP A 196 -8.07 -25.89 35.01
N ALA A 197 -6.80 -25.92 34.62
CA ALA A 197 -6.39 -26.04 33.22
C ALA A 197 -6.19 -27.50 32.77
N ASP A 198 -6.17 -28.48 33.68
CA ASP A 198 -5.91 -29.89 33.36
C ASP A 198 -7.21 -30.66 33.07
N VAL A 199 -8.07 -30.04 32.26
CA VAL A 199 -9.33 -30.64 31.80
C VAL A 199 -9.18 -31.15 30.36
N PRO A 200 -9.89 -32.24 29.97
CA PRO A 200 -9.85 -32.75 28.60
C PRO A 200 -10.27 -31.73 27.54
N GLU A 201 -11.26 -30.89 27.85
CA GLU A 201 -11.77 -29.84 26.97
C GLU A 201 -11.61 -28.46 27.65
N PRO A 202 -10.42 -27.84 27.56
CA PRO A 202 -10.16 -26.58 28.23
C PRO A 202 -10.94 -25.44 27.57
N PHE A 203 -11.75 -24.75 28.36
CA PHE A 203 -12.43 -23.53 27.95
C PHE A 203 -12.69 -22.62 29.16
N PRO A 204 -12.25 -21.36 29.15
CA PRO A 204 -12.36 -20.51 30.32
C PRO A 204 -13.79 -20.02 30.55
N SER A 205 -14.20 -19.96 31.82
CA SER A 205 -15.57 -19.64 32.23
C SER A 205 -16.10 -18.27 31.78
N GLY A 206 -15.22 -17.29 31.59
CA GLY A 206 -15.54 -15.94 31.11
C GLY A 206 -15.31 -15.72 29.61
N GLY A 207 -15.19 -16.79 28.83
CA GLY A 207 -14.93 -16.73 27.38
C GLY A 207 -13.51 -16.28 27.02
N LEU A 208 -13.24 -16.26 25.71
CA LEU A 208 -11.93 -15.92 25.14
C LEU A 208 -11.93 -14.52 24.53
N ASN A 209 -10.79 -13.82 24.64
CA ASN A 209 -10.56 -12.61 23.88
C ASN A 209 -10.26 -12.97 22.41
N HIS A 210 -11.14 -12.54 21.51
CA HIS A 210 -11.08 -12.86 20.10
C HIS A 210 -9.79 -12.39 19.41
N HIS A 211 -9.30 -11.18 19.71
CA HIS A 211 -8.10 -10.63 19.10
C HIS A 211 -6.86 -11.50 19.37
N ASN A 212 -6.69 -11.94 20.62
CA ASN A 212 -5.55 -12.78 21.00
C ASN A 212 -5.62 -14.17 20.37
N LEU A 213 -6.80 -14.79 20.29
CA LEU A 213 -6.96 -16.08 19.63
C LEU A 213 -6.73 -15.98 18.11
N THR A 214 -7.27 -14.94 17.46
CA THR A 214 -6.98 -14.66 16.05
C THR A 214 -5.48 -14.45 15.82
N HIS A 215 -4.79 -13.75 16.72
CA HIS A 215 -3.34 -13.57 16.64
C HIS A 215 -2.58 -14.91 16.77
N GLU A 216 -3.01 -15.80 17.66
CA GLU A 216 -2.40 -17.13 17.81
C GLU A 216 -2.59 -18.01 16.56
N LEU A 217 -3.80 -18.05 16.02
CA LEU A 217 -4.10 -18.77 14.78
C LEU A 217 -3.34 -18.18 13.59
N TYR A 218 -3.24 -16.85 13.50
CA TYR A 218 -2.43 -16.17 12.48
C TYR A 218 -0.94 -16.52 12.59
N ARG A 219 -0.44 -16.65 13.82
CA ARG A 219 0.95 -17.01 14.07
C ARG A 219 1.30 -18.41 13.58
N ARG A 220 0.40 -19.37 13.80
CA ARG A 220 0.59 -20.79 13.44
C ARG A 220 0.27 -21.11 11.98
N PHE A 221 -0.74 -20.46 11.41
CA PHE A 221 -1.29 -20.83 10.09
C PHE A 221 -1.25 -19.69 9.06
N GLY A 222 -1.09 -18.46 9.51
CA GLY A 222 -1.18 -17.28 8.66
C GLY A 222 -2.56 -16.93 8.14
N ALA A 223 -3.59 -17.49 8.76
CA ALA A 223 -4.97 -17.18 8.48
C ALA A 223 -5.49 -16.15 9.50
N MET A 224 -6.12 -15.08 9.01
CA MET A 224 -6.86 -14.16 9.88
C MET A 224 -8.29 -14.68 10.08
N VAL A 225 -8.54 -15.34 11.21
CA VAL A 225 -9.88 -15.86 11.54
C VAL A 225 -10.77 -14.76 12.12
N PRO A 226 -11.90 -14.43 11.47
CA PRO A 226 -12.83 -13.40 11.94
C PRO A 226 -13.72 -13.97 13.07
N LEU A 227 -13.24 -13.85 14.30
CA LEU A 227 -13.98 -14.28 15.50
C LEU A 227 -14.80 -13.11 16.08
N GLN A 228 -15.95 -13.42 16.68
CA GLN A 228 -16.84 -12.45 17.35
C GLN A 228 -16.18 -11.89 18.62
N GLU A 229 -16.62 -10.70 19.07
CA GLU A 229 -15.99 -10.00 20.21
C GLU A 229 -15.97 -10.80 21.52
N ALA A 230 -17.04 -11.56 21.78
CA ALA A 230 -17.13 -12.49 22.91
C ALA A 230 -17.24 -13.93 22.37
N ILE A 231 -16.29 -14.78 22.75
CA ILE A 231 -16.28 -16.19 22.36
C ILE A 231 -16.79 -17.01 23.54
N GLU A 232 -18.03 -17.49 23.42
CA GLU A 232 -18.72 -18.27 24.44
C GLU A 232 -18.87 -19.75 24.05
N ASP A 233 -18.91 -20.05 22.75
CA ASP A 233 -19.07 -21.41 22.23
C ASP A 233 -17.73 -21.97 21.69
N ARG A 234 -17.20 -22.98 22.39
CA ARG A 234 -15.99 -23.72 22.01
C ARG A 234 -16.16 -24.41 20.65
N LYS A 235 -17.29 -25.10 20.44
CA LYS A 235 -17.51 -25.93 19.25
C LYS A 235 -17.59 -25.07 18.00
N GLN A 236 -18.38 -23.99 18.05
CA GLN A 236 -18.49 -23.04 16.95
C GLN A 236 -17.14 -22.38 16.62
N THR A 237 -16.35 -22.05 17.63
CA THR A 237 -15.01 -21.48 17.44
C THR A 237 -14.09 -22.43 16.71
N ILE A 238 -14.05 -23.70 17.12
CA ILE A 238 -13.22 -24.72 16.48
C ILE A 238 -13.65 -24.94 15.03
N GLU A 239 -14.94 -25.13 14.76
CA GLU A 239 -15.46 -25.35 13.41
C GLU A 239 -15.17 -24.16 12.48
N THR A 240 -15.40 -22.93 12.96
CA THR A 240 -15.10 -21.70 12.21
C THR A 240 -13.61 -21.54 11.94
N SER A 241 -12.76 -21.81 12.96
CA SER A 241 -11.31 -21.75 12.81
C SER A 241 -10.79 -22.76 11.80
N ILE A 242 -11.32 -24.00 11.81
CA ILE A 242 -10.92 -25.05 10.86
C ILE A 242 -11.28 -24.65 9.42
N ASP A 243 -12.52 -24.23 9.14
CA ASP A 243 -12.94 -23.85 7.78
C ASP A 243 -12.12 -22.67 7.25
N VAL A 244 -11.95 -21.62 8.06
CA VAL A 244 -11.23 -20.42 7.63
C VAL A 244 -9.74 -20.69 7.43
N VAL A 245 -9.11 -21.48 8.32
CA VAL A 245 -7.71 -21.88 8.17
C VAL A 245 -7.54 -22.74 6.91
N ALA A 246 -8.40 -23.72 6.69
CA ALA A 246 -8.33 -24.59 5.51
C ALA A 246 -8.43 -23.80 4.20
N ARG A 247 -9.44 -22.92 4.09
CA ARG A 247 -9.61 -22.03 2.93
C ARG A 247 -8.41 -21.10 2.75
N SER A 248 -7.87 -20.58 3.85
CA SER A 248 -6.72 -19.68 3.80
C SER A 248 -5.46 -20.39 3.31
N LEU A 249 -5.17 -21.60 3.77
CA LEU A 249 -4.01 -22.37 3.31
C LEU A 249 -4.13 -22.74 1.83
N ILE A 250 -5.31 -23.13 1.37
CA ILE A 250 -5.60 -23.37 -0.06
C ILE A 250 -5.32 -22.11 -0.87
N GLN A 251 -5.82 -20.96 -0.43
CA GLN A 251 -5.60 -19.67 -1.10
C GLN A 251 -4.12 -19.26 -1.13
N GLN A 252 -3.40 -19.44 -0.03
CA GLN A 252 -1.96 -19.16 0.05
C GLN A 252 -1.16 -20.07 -0.90
N ARG A 253 -1.55 -21.34 -1.00
CA ARG A 253 -0.94 -22.32 -1.91
C ARG A 253 -1.23 -21.99 -3.38
N GLU A 254 -2.48 -21.70 -3.73
CA GLU A 254 -2.84 -21.30 -5.09
C GLU A 254 -2.13 -20.01 -5.52
N ARG A 255 -1.90 -19.06 -4.61
CA ARG A 255 -1.17 -17.83 -4.93
C ARG A 255 0.20 -18.09 -5.54
N ILE A 256 0.99 -19.01 -4.94
CA ILE A 256 2.32 -19.33 -5.46
C ILE A 256 2.26 -20.22 -6.70
N HIS A 257 1.29 -21.13 -6.78
CA HIS A 257 1.05 -21.94 -7.99
C HIS A 257 0.65 -21.05 -9.18
N ASP A 258 -0.25 -20.08 -8.98
CA ASP A 258 -0.68 -19.15 -10.02
C ASP A 258 0.46 -18.22 -10.45
N LEU A 259 1.32 -17.79 -9.52
CA LEU A 259 2.52 -17.05 -9.85
C LEU A 259 3.48 -17.89 -10.70
N ALA A 260 3.73 -19.15 -10.33
CA ALA A 260 4.57 -20.05 -11.09
C ALA A 260 3.98 -20.35 -12.47
N PHE A 261 2.67 -20.58 -12.57
CA PHE A 261 1.95 -20.80 -13.82
C PHE A 261 2.08 -19.59 -14.75
N LYS A 262 1.89 -18.37 -14.22
CA LYS A 262 2.10 -17.13 -14.97
C LYS A 262 3.50 -17.06 -15.57
N LYS A 263 4.53 -17.45 -14.80
CA LYS A 263 5.92 -17.48 -15.30
C LYS A 263 6.19 -18.59 -16.31
N VAL A 264 5.50 -19.72 -16.21
CA VAL A 264 5.53 -20.76 -17.25
C VAL A 264 4.88 -20.26 -18.53
N ASP A 265 3.72 -19.62 -18.44
CA ASP A 265 2.98 -19.05 -19.57
C ASP A 265 3.83 -17.98 -20.30
N GLU A 266 4.40 -17.03 -19.55
CA GLU A 266 5.33 -16.01 -20.09
C GLU A 266 6.54 -16.66 -20.80
N MET A 267 7.15 -17.67 -20.20
CA MET A 267 8.31 -18.38 -20.77
C MET A 267 7.95 -19.15 -22.05
N VAL A 268 6.78 -19.78 -22.10
CA VAL A 268 6.31 -20.48 -23.31
C VAL A 268 6.00 -19.47 -24.40
N MET A 269 5.31 -18.37 -24.10
CA MET A 269 5.00 -17.34 -25.10
C MET A 269 6.24 -16.66 -25.66
N GLU A 270 7.29 -16.47 -24.86
CA GLU A 270 8.55 -15.88 -25.31
C GLU A 270 9.31 -16.80 -26.28
N LEU A 271 9.30 -18.11 -26.03
CA LEU A 271 10.09 -19.10 -26.78
C LEU A 271 9.31 -19.82 -27.89
N CYS A 272 7.98 -19.85 -27.78
CA CYS A 272 7.03 -20.52 -28.67
C CYS A 272 5.80 -19.62 -28.87
N PRO A 273 5.94 -18.48 -29.57
CA PRO A 273 4.86 -17.52 -29.72
C PRO A 273 3.79 -18.02 -30.71
N ASP A 274 2.53 -17.64 -30.45
CA ASP A 274 1.35 -18.03 -31.24
C ASP A 274 1.43 -17.67 -32.74
N ASN A 275 2.25 -16.68 -33.09
CA ASN A 275 2.41 -16.18 -34.47
C ASN A 275 3.49 -16.92 -35.27
N VAL A 276 4.22 -17.86 -34.67
CA VAL A 276 5.29 -18.64 -35.30
C VAL A 276 4.84 -20.08 -35.48
N HIS A 277 5.20 -20.70 -36.61
CA HIS A 277 4.85 -22.09 -36.90
C HIS A 277 5.47 -23.04 -35.87
N PRO A 278 4.77 -24.12 -35.44
CA PRO A 278 5.27 -25.04 -34.42
C PRO A 278 6.67 -25.62 -34.66
N ASP A 279 7.03 -25.85 -35.93
CA ASP A 279 8.36 -26.34 -36.31
C ASP A 279 9.51 -25.37 -35.96
N ASP A 280 9.22 -24.07 -35.90
CA ASP A 280 10.19 -23.01 -35.61
C ASP A 280 10.26 -22.68 -34.10
N TRP A 281 9.51 -23.41 -33.26
CA TRP A 281 9.54 -23.22 -31.81
C TRP A 281 10.88 -23.63 -31.19
N ASN A 282 11.37 -22.82 -30.24
CA ASN A 282 12.59 -23.12 -29.52
C ASN A 282 12.35 -24.09 -28.35
N LEU A 283 11.95 -25.33 -28.66
CA LEU A 283 11.73 -26.38 -27.65
C LEU A 283 12.97 -26.68 -26.79
N PRO A 284 14.20 -26.77 -27.35
CA PRO A 284 15.40 -26.98 -26.53
C PRO A 284 15.67 -25.82 -25.56
N GLY A 285 15.41 -24.58 -25.99
CA GLY A 285 15.52 -23.39 -25.14
C GLY A 285 14.52 -23.45 -23.98
N LEU A 286 13.29 -23.90 -24.24
CA LEU A 286 12.25 -24.06 -23.22
C LEU A 286 12.62 -25.14 -22.20
N GLU A 287 13.18 -26.28 -22.62
CA GLU A 287 13.69 -27.32 -21.72
C GLU A 287 14.78 -26.77 -20.80
N VAL A 288 15.75 -26.02 -21.35
CA VAL A 288 16.84 -25.41 -20.57
C VAL A 288 16.31 -24.36 -19.60
N ALA A 289 15.37 -23.51 -20.03
CA ALA A 289 14.80 -22.44 -19.21
C ALA A 289 13.99 -23.03 -18.03
N ALA A 290 13.15 -24.03 -18.29
CA ALA A 290 12.38 -24.73 -17.27
C ALA A 290 13.29 -25.49 -16.28
N ALA A 291 14.33 -26.15 -16.77
CA ALA A 291 15.31 -26.83 -15.93
C ALA A 291 16.10 -25.84 -15.06
N ARG A 292 16.52 -24.70 -15.61
CA ARG A 292 17.28 -23.68 -14.89
C ARG A 292 16.45 -23.01 -13.80
N ARG A 293 15.21 -22.64 -14.12
CA ARG A 293 14.35 -21.86 -13.20
C ARG A 293 13.69 -22.77 -12.18
N PHE A 294 13.00 -23.81 -12.62
CA PHE A 294 12.18 -24.67 -11.76
C PHE A 294 12.84 -26.00 -11.38
N GLY A 295 13.99 -26.33 -11.98
CA GLY A 295 14.60 -27.66 -11.83
C GLY A 295 13.85 -28.76 -12.60
N ALA A 296 12.84 -28.40 -13.40
CA ALA A 296 11.97 -29.31 -14.15
C ALA A 296 12.75 -29.98 -15.29
N LYS A 297 12.76 -31.32 -15.33
CA LYS A 297 13.40 -32.06 -16.42
C LYS A 297 12.33 -32.46 -17.39
N LEU A 298 12.34 -31.84 -18.56
CA LEU A 298 11.34 -32.04 -19.59
C LEU A 298 11.94 -32.81 -20.77
N ASP A 299 11.09 -33.60 -21.40
CA ASP A 299 11.31 -34.11 -22.75
C ASP A 299 10.12 -33.65 -23.59
N LEU A 300 10.35 -32.61 -24.40
CA LEU A 300 9.31 -31.94 -25.19
C LEU A 300 9.24 -32.45 -26.63
N ARG A 301 10.07 -33.43 -27.00
CA ARG A 301 10.15 -33.98 -28.37
C ARG A 301 8.91 -34.74 -28.82
N THR A 302 8.04 -35.11 -27.88
CA THR A 302 6.88 -35.98 -28.10
C THR A 302 5.54 -35.24 -27.94
N VAL A 303 5.58 -33.94 -27.65
CA VAL A 303 4.37 -33.15 -27.42
C VAL A 303 3.76 -32.78 -28.76
N GLU A 304 2.43 -32.87 -28.88
CA GLU A 304 1.70 -32.42 -30.06
C GLU A 304 1.88 -30.90 -30.27
N ASP A 305 1.83 -30.47 -31.54
CA ASP A 305 2.02 -29.09 -32.02
C ASP A 305 0.87 -28.14 -31.62
N ASN A 306 0.66 -27.97 -30.31
CA ASN A 306 -0.35 -27.11 -29.74
C ASN A 306 0.18 -26.44 -28.47
N ILE A 307 0.16 -25.11 -28.46
CA ILE A 307 0.65 -24.27 -27.37
C ILE A 307 -0.06 -24.60 -26.05
N GLU A 308 -1.37 -24.89 -26.08
CA GLU A 308 -2.08 -25.25 -24.86
C GLU A 308 -1.55 -26.56 -24.27
N LYS A 309 -1.30 -27.56 -25.12
CA LYS A 309 -0.72 -28.85 -24.68
C LYS A 309 0.71 -28.69 -24.21
N LEU A 310 1.47 -27.78 -24.84
CA LEU A 310 2.84 -27.45 -24.43
C LEU A 310 2.87 -26.80 -23.05
N VAL A 311 2.04 -25.77 -22.82
CA VAL A 311 1.88 -25.12 -21.51
C VAL A 311 1.47 -26.15 -20.46
N ASP A 312 0.47 -26.99 -20.74
CA ASP A 312 0.02 -28.03 -19.82
C ASP A 312 1.14 -29.03 -19.48
N ARG A 313 1.93 -29.45 -20.47
CA ARG A 313 3.04 -30.39 -20.26
C ARG A 313 4.12 -29.79 -19.37
N VAL A 314 4.54 -28.56 -19.66
CA VAL A 314 5.54 -27.84 -18.86
C VAL A 314 5.00 -27.61 -17.45
N TRP A 315 3.75 -27.16 -17.34
CA TRP A 315 3.09 -26.92 -16.06
C TRP A 315 3.01 -28.18 -15.20
N ASN A 316 2.62 -29.33 -15.75
CA ASN A 316 2.48 -30.57 -14.99
C ASN A 316 3.81 -31.00 -14.33
N GLU A 317 4.94 -30.88 -15.04
CA GLU A 317 6.26 -31.17 -14.45
C GLU A 317 6.63 -30.11 -13.40
N VAL A 318 6.39 -28.83 -13.67
CA VAL A 318 6.65 -27.74 -12.70
C VAL A 318 5.81 -27.93 -11.43
N GLU A 319 4.52 -28.22 -11.56
CA GLU A 319 3.60 -28.49 -10.45
C GLU A 319 4.03 -29.71 -9.64
N ALA A 320 4.49 -30.78 -10.30
CA ALA A 320 5.06 -31.93 -9.61
C ALA A 320 6.31 -31.55 -8.79
N ARG A 321 7.19 -30.68 -9.31
CA ARG A 321 8.34 -30.17 -8.55
C ARG A 321 7.94 -29.26 -7.39
N LEU A 322 6.93 -28.41 -7.57
CA LEU A 322 6.41 -27.58 -6.48
C LEU A 322 5.84 -28.45 -5.36
N THR A 323 5.07 -29.48 -5.73
CA THR A 323 4.47 -30.43 -4.78
C THR A 323 5.52 -31.24 -4.03
N ALA A 324 6.54 -31.76 -4.71
CA ALA A 324 7.64 -32.48 -4.06
C ALA A 324 8.39 -31.60 -3.04
N ARG A 325 8.56 -30.30 -3.33
CA ARG A 325 9.19 -29.34 -2.41
C ARG A 325 8.29 -29.00 -1.22
N GLU A 326 6.98 -28.91 -1.45
CA GLU A 326 6.00 -28.74 -0.39
C GLU A 326 6.04 -29.92 0.59
N GLU A 327 6.08 -31.16 0.08
CA GLU A 327 6.20 -32.37 0.88
C GLU A 327 7.52 -32.41 1.68
N GLU A 328 8.64 -32.04 1.06
CA GLU A 328 9.95 -32.02 1.74
C GLU A 328 10.02 -30.96 2.87
N ALA A 329 9.40 -29.80 2.65
CA ALA A 329 9.37 -28.69 3.59
C ALA A 329 8.33 -28.87 4.70
N GLY A 330 7.22 -29.55 4.38
CA GLY A 330 5.98 -29.55 5.14
C GLY A 330 5.11 -28.33 4.81
N LEU A 331 3.81 -28.55 4.57
CA LEU A 331 2.84 -27.55 4.11
C LEU A 331 2.88 -26.23 4.91
N TYR A 332 2.82 -26.30 6.24
CA TYR A 332 2.76 -25.11 7.09
C TYR A 332 4.04 -24.28 7.01
N THR A 333 5.19 -24.95 7.09
CA THR A 333 6.51 -24.33 6.98
C THR A 333 6.70 -23.72 5.59
N TYR A 334 6.30 -24.46 4.56
CA TYR A 334 6.34 -24.01 3.17
C TYR A 334 5.55 -22.71 2.99
N LEU A 335 4.28 -22.67 3.37
CA LEU A 335 3.42 -21.49 3.21
C LEU A 335 3.86 -20.33 4.11
N PHE A 336 4.37 -20.64 5.29
CA PHE A 336 4.97 -19.66 6.20
C PHE A 336 6.09 -18.88 5.53
N TYR A 337 7.07 -19.57 4.93
CA TYR A 337 8.17 -18.89 4.27
C TYR A 337 7.77 -18.18 2.98
N VAL A 338 6.81 -18.70 2.23
CA VAL A 338 6.24 -18.01 1.06
C VAL A 338 5.65 -16.66 1.48
N ARG A 339 4.84 -16.64 2.56
CA ARG A 339 4.28 -15.40 3.10
C ARG A 339 5.35 -14.42 3.58
N GLN A 340 6.38 -14.89 4.28
CA GLN A 340 7.50 -14.05 4.72
C GLN A 340 8.26 -13.45 3.54
N ALA A 341 8.54 -14.24 2.51
CA ALA A 341 9.18 -13.77 1.29
C ALA A 341 8.35 -12.66 0.61
N TYR A 342 7.04 -12.86 0.46
CA TYR A 342 6.15 -11.84 -0.09
C TYR A 342 6.14 -10.55 0.73
N LEU A 343 5.96 -10.63 2.06
CA LEU A 343 5.88 -9.43 2.90
C LEU A 343 7.20 -8.66 2.93
N GLY A 344 8.32 -9.37 3.03
CA GLY A 344 9.65 -8.77 2.97
C GLY A 344 9.91 -8.06 1.65
N GLU A 345 9.62 -8.72 0.52
CA GLU A 345 9.82 -8.14 -0.81
C GLU A 345 8.92 -6.94 -1.08
N ILE A 346 7.64 -7.02 -0.70
CA ILE A 346 6.71 -5.90 -0.89
C ILE A 346 7.20 -4.68 -0.12
N ASP A 347 7.56 -4.84 1.16
CA ASP A 347 7.97 -3.72 1.99
C ASP A 347 9.28 -3.10 1.49
N GLU A 348 10.27 -3.91 1.11
CA GLU A 348 11.56 -3.44 0.58
C GLU A 348 11.40 -2.70 -0.77
N GLN A 349 10.72 -3.32 -1.73
CA GLN A 349 10.52 -2.77 -3.07
C GLN A 349 9.62 -1.53 -3.05
N TRP A 350 8.59 -1.52 -2.22
CA TRP A 350 7.71 -0.35 -2.07
C TRP A 350 8.45 0.85 -1.49
N ILE A 351 9.29 0.66 -0.47
CA ILE A 351 10.12 1.74 0.07
C ILE A 351 11.09 2.28 -0.99
N ALA A 352 11.70 1.41 -1.80
CA ALA A 352 12.56 1.83 -2.90
C ALA A 352 11.77 2.63 -3.95
N HIS A 353 10.58 2.17 -4.33
CA HIS A 353 9.70 2.86 -5.27
C HIS A 353 9.26 4.25 -4.78
N LEU A 354 8.90 4.40 -3.49
CA LEU A 354 8.59 5.70 -2.92
C LEU A 354 9.73 6.70 -3.08
N LYS A 355 10.98 6.27 -2.92
CA LYS A 355 12.17 7.10 -3.15
C LYS A 355 12.32 7.45 -4.63
N ASN A 356 12.14 6.47 -5.52
CA ASN A 356 12.24 6.68 -6.96
C ASN A 356 11.19 7.67 -7.47
N ILE A 357 9.96 7.59 -6.97
CA ILE A 357 8.90 8.54 -7.30
C ILE A 357 9.21 9.94 -6.74
N GLU A 358 9.74 10.06 -5.53
CA GLU A 358 10.13 11.35 -4.97
C GLU A 358 11.20 12.03 -5.85
N HIS A 359 12.19 11.24 -6.31
CA HIS A 359 13.20 11.71 -7.25
C HIS A 359 12.59 12.11 -8.61
N LEU A 360 11.66 11.30 -9.14
CA LEU A 360 10.94 11.60 -10.37
C LEU A 360 10.16 12.91 -10.23
N ARG A 361 9.42 13.11 -9.14
CA ARG A 361 8.64 14.33 -8.86
C ARG A 361 9.53 15.57 -8.83
N THR A 362 10.70 15.48 -8.21
CA THR A 362 11.65 16.60 -8.13
C THR A 362 12.28 16.91 -9.49
N GLY A 363 12.54 15.88 -10.32
CA GLY A 363 13.18 16.03 -11.63
C GLY A 363 12.23 16.36 -12.79
N ILE A 364 10.94 16.02 -12.69
CA ILE A 364 10.00 16.12 -13.82
C ILE A 364 9.75 17.56 -14.27
N GLY A 365 9.96 18.55 -13.39
CA GLY A 365 9.85 19.97 -13.74
C GLY A 365 10.74 20.35 -14.92
N LEU A 366 11.91 19.71 -15.06
CA LEU A 366 12.85 19.95 -16.16
C LEU A 366 12.34 19.41 -17.52
N VAL A 367 11.39 18.47 -17.53
CA VAL A 367 10.82 17.93 -18.77
C VAL A 367 9.94 18.97 -19.48
N GLY A 368 9.45 19.98 -18.74
CA GLY A 368 8.70 21.10 -19.30
C GLY A 368 9.48 21.94 -20.31
N TYR A 369 10.83 21.89 -20.28
CA TYR A 369 11.67 22.55 -21.30
C TYR A 369 11.50 21.94 -22.71
N ALA A 370 11.08 20.68 -22.79
CA ALA A 370 10.88 19.97 -24.06
C ALA A 370 9.46 20.11 -24.62
N THR A 371 8.72 21.17 -24.24
CA THR A 371 7.31 21.44 -24.60
C THR A 371 6.31 20.31 -24.31
N ARG A 372 6.74 19.28 -23.57
CA ARG A 372 5.88 18.20 -23.07
C ARG A 372 5.25 18.59 -21.74
N ASN A 373 4.01 18.14 -21.51
CA ASN A 373 3.34 18.36 -20.23
C ASN A 373 3.99 17.49 -19.13
N PRO A 374 4.62 18.08 -18.10
CA PRO A 374 5.31 17.34 -17.04
C PRO A 374 4.41 16.35 -16.30
N LYS A 375 3.12 16.67 -16.17
CA LYS A 375 2.14 15.82 -15.48
C LYS A 375 1.90 14.51 -16.22
N ASN A 376 1.78 14.56 -17.54
CA ASN A 376 1.55 13.37 -18.34
C ASN A 376 2.79 12.46 -18.33
N GLU A 377 3.97 13.06 -18.45
CA GLU A 377 5.24 12.34 -18.34
C GLU A 377 5.43 11.71 -16.95
N TYR A 378 5.08 12.43 -15.88
CA TYR A 378 5.08 11.87 -14.52
C TYR A 378 4.16 10.66 -14.40
N LYS A 379 2.95 10.72 -14.96
CA LYS A 379 2.01 9.59 -14.96
C LYS A 379 2.57 8.37 -15.68
N ILE A 380 3.09 8.57 -16.90
CA ILE A 380 3.63 7.48 -17.73
C ILE A 380 4.84 6.84 -17.04
N ARG A 381 5.84 7.65 -16.65
CA ARG A 381 7.05 7.16 -15.99
C ARG A 381 6.75 6.55 -14.63
N GLY A 382 5.88 7.18 -13.84
CA GLY A 382 5.45 6.68 -12.54
C GLY A 382 4.71 5.34 -12.65
N TYR A 383 3.91 5.14 -13.69
CA TYR A 383 3.25 3.86 -13.98
C TYR A 383 4.26 2.79 -14.40
N ASN A 384 5.21 3.10 -15.28
CA ASN A 384 6.23 2.14 -15.70
C ASN A 384 7.11 1.70 -14.52
N LEU A 385 7.60 2.64 -13.70
CA LEU A 385 8.35 2.31 -12.47
C LEU A 385 7.55 1.40 -11.54
N PHE A 386 6.24 1.64 -11.43
CA PHE A 386 5.36 0.81 -10.62
C PHE A 386 5.17 -0.60 -11.21
N LYS A 387 5.00 -0.71 -12.52
CA LYS A 387 4.91 -1.98 -13.23
C LYS A 387 6.20 -2.79 -13.06
N ASP A 388 7.35 -2.15 -13.25
CA ASP A 388 8.66 -2.78 -13.10
C ASP A 388 8.89 -3.28 -11.66
N MET A 389 8.54 -2.44 -10.67
CA MET A 389 8.56 -2.84 -9.26
C MET A 389 7.64 -4.05 -9.01
N TRP A 390 6.43 -4.04 -9.55
CA TRP A 390 5.47 -5.13 -9.37
C TRP A 390 5.99 -6.45 -9.94
N GLU A 391 6.51 -6.42 -11.17
CA GLU A 391 7.11 -7.58 -11.82
C GLU A 391 8.36 -8.06 -11.07
N SER A 392 9.17 -7.12 -10.53
CA SER A 392 10.33 -7.45 -9.71
C SER A 392 9.96 -8.14 -8.40
N ILE A 393 8.87 -7.73 -7.74
CA ILE A 393 8.36 -8.40 -6.53
C ILE A 393 8.00 -9.85 -6.90
N GLU A 394 7.21 -10.05 -7.94
CA GLU A 394 6.78 -11.37 -8.41
C GLU A 394 7.96 -12.29 -8.76
N GLN A 395 8.94 -11.77 -9.51
CA GLN A 395 10.13 -12.53 -9.89
C GLN A 395 10.99 -12.89 -8.67
N THR A 396 11.26 -11.91 -7.79
CA THR A 396 12.14 -12.10 -6.64
C THR A 396 11.54 -13.05 -5.61
N VAL A 397 10.22 -12.95 -5.37
CA VAL A 397 9.52 -13.89 -4.49
C VAL A 397 9.63 -15.31 -5.04
N LEU A 398 9.39 -15.51 -6.35
CA LEU A 398 9.51 -16.82 -6.97
C LEU A 398 10.94 -17.36 -6.90
N ASP A 399 11.95 -16.52 -7.13
CA ASP A 399 13.36 -16.93 -7.08
C ASP A 399 13.82 -17.25 -5.65
N LYS A 400 13.42 -16.46 -4.65
CA LYS A 400 13.66 -16.75 -3.22
C LYS A 400 12.99 -18.05 -2.82
N PHE A 401 11.78 -18.27 -3.30
CA PHE A 401 11.04 -19.50 -3.07
C PHE A 401 11.74 -20.73 -3.69
N LEU A 402 12.12 -20.64 -4.97
CA LEU A 402 12.79 -21.73 -5.70
C LEU A 402 14.23 -21.98 -5.21
N SER A 403 14.90 -21.01 -4.60
CA SER A 403 16.23 -21.19 -4.00
C SER A 403 16.20 -21.62 -2.54
N MET A 404 15.03 -21.65 -1.90
CA MET A 404 14.87 -21.96 -0.48
C MET A 404 15.36 -23.37 -0.16
N ARG A 405 16.33 -23.45 0.76
CA ARG A 405 16.80 -24.69 1.41
C ARG A 405 16.54 -24.56 2.90
N LEU A 406 15.66 -25.39 3.43
CA LEU A 406 15.27 -25.35 4.84
C LEU A 406 16.20 -26.22 5.67
N THR A 407 16.87 -25.62 6.66
CA THR A 407 17.60 -26.36 7.69
C THR A 407 16.63 -26.96 8.72
N ALA A 408 17.05 -28.00 9.45
CA ALA A 408 16.21 -28.62 10.49
C ALA A 408 15.78 -27.62 11.59
N ALA A 409 16.65 -26.67 11.96
CA ALA A 409 16.32 -25.61 12.91
C ALA A 409 15.24 -24.65 12.40
N GLN A 410 15.26 -24.33 11.10
CA GLN A 410 14.25 -23.50 10.43
C GLN A 410 12.90 -24.20 10.35
N ARG A 411 12.87 -25.53 10.12
CA ARG A 411 11.64 -26.33 10.15
C ARG A 411 11.00 -26.30 11.54
N ALA A 412 11.80 -26.52 12.59
CA ALA A 412 11.31 -26.48 13.97
C ALA A 412 10.77 -25.09 14.37
N ALA A 413 11.47 -24.00 14.00
CA ALA A 413 11.02 -22.63 14.29
C ALA A 413 9.69 -22.27 13.58
N ALA A 414 9.52 -22.73 12.34
CA ALA A 414 8.26 -22.56 11.60
C ALA A 414 7.12 -23.38 12.20
N GLU A 415 7.39 -24.61 12.65
CA GLU A 415 6.40 -25.46 13.34
C GLU A 415 5.93 -24.87 14.68
N GLU A 416 6.84 -24.22 15.41
CA GLU A 416 6.53 -23.50 16.65
C GLU A 416 5.76 -22.18 16.41
N GLY A 417 5.63 -21.74 15.15
CA GLY A 417 5.02 -20.45 14.81
C GLY A 417 5.84 -19.27 15.36
N ALA A 418 7.16 -19.39 15.42
CA ALA A 418 7.99 -18.56 16.30
C ALA A 418 8.10 -17.06 15.92
N GLU A 419 7.56 -16.56 14.81
CA GLU A 419 8.05 -15.29 14.26
C GLU A 419 7.17 -14.05 14.40
N TYR A 420 5.95 -14.11 14.95
CA TYR A 420 5.18 -12.87 15.24
C TYR A 420 5.37 -12.33 16.67
N GLU A 421 6.46 -12.71 17.34
CA GLU A 421 7.01 -11.83 18.35
C GLU A 421 7.73 -10.66 17.68
N THR A 422 6.98 -9.60 17.33
CA THR A 422 7.64 -8.30 17.30
C THR A 422 8.30 -8.09 18.65
N ALA A 423 9.41 -7.36 18.71
CA ALA A 423 10.02 -6.98 19.98
C ALA A 423 8.99 -6.36 20.95
N VAL A 424 7.93 -5.74 20.41
CA VAL A 424 6.76 -5.21 21.12
C VAL A 424 5.84 -6.30 21.67
N THR A 425 5.52 -7.37 20.92
CA THR A 425 4.70 -8.49 21.41
C THR A 425 5.43 -9.29 22.49
N ARG A 426 6.74 -9.54 22.31
CA ARG A 426 7.61 -10.16 23.31
C ARG A 426 7.74 -9.29 24.56
N ALA A 427 7.90 -7.98 24.37
CA ALA A 427 7.93 -7.01 25.46
C ALA A 427 6.58 -6.94 26.20
N ASN A 428 5.44 -7.01 25.51
CA ASN A 428 4.12 -6.99 26.13
C ASN A 428 3.81 -8.28 26.90
N ARG A 429 4.23 -9.45 26.39
CA ARG A 429 4.10 -10.74 27.10
C ARG A 429 5.05 -10.78 28.32
N GLY A 430 6.29 -10.30 28.15
CA GLY A 430 7.26 -10.15 29.23
C GLY A 430 6.88 -9.10 30.28
N ALA A 431 6.24 -8.00 29.88
CA ALA A 431 5.75 -6.93 30.77
C ALA A 431 4.44 -7.30 31.49
N ARG A 432 3.64 -8.22 30.93
CA ARG A 432 2.50 -8.83 31.64
C ARG A 432 2.94 -9.90 32.65
N ALA A 433 3.96 -10.69 32.32
CA ALA A 433 4.53 -11.69 33.22
C ALA A 433 5.38 -11.09 34.37
N ARG A 434 5.92 -9.88 34.17
CA ARG A 434 6.68 -9.14 35.17
C ARG A 434 6.11 -7.74 35.26
N GLY A 435 5.18 -7.52 36.20
CA GLY A 435 4.61 -6.19 36.44
C GLY A 435 5.71 -5.13 36.52
N GLY A 436 5.81 -4.29 35.50
CA GLY A 436 6.88 -3.29 35.41
C GLY A 436 7.10 -2.78 33.99
N ALA A 437 6.46 -1.66 33.65
CA ALA A 437 6.72 -0.93 32.42
C ALA A 437 8.16 -0.36 32.44
N ARG A 438 9.02 -0.82 31.51
CA ARG A 438 10.31 -0.16 31.23
C ARG A 438 10.33 0.29 29.78
N LYS A 439 10.39 1.62 29.57
CA LYS A 439 10.56 2.26 28.26
C LYS A 439 11.89 1.82 27.63
N VAL A 440 11.82 1.31 26.41
CA VAL A 440 12.99 1.07 25.55
C VAL A 440 13.26 2.34 24.75
N SER A 441 14.49 2.85 24.82
CA SER A 441 14.95 4.11 24.23
C SER A 441 15.09 4.03 22.70
N GLY A 442 14.36 4.90 21.97
CA GLY A 442 14.33 4.97 20.51
C GLY A 442 15.55 5.64 19.83
N ASP A 443 16.51 6.15 20.60
CA ASP A 443 17.57 7.01 20.06
C ASP A 443 18.61 6.25 19.21
N ALA A 444 18.89 4.98 19.53
CA ALA A 444 19.89 4.18 18.81
C ALA A 444 19.44 3.76 17.40
N GLN A 445 18.12 3.59 17.18
CA GLN A 445 17.57 3.20 15.89
C GLN A 445 17.40 4.41 14.97
N ALA A 446 17.06 5.57 15.54
CA ALA A 446 16.99 6.85 14.82
C ALA A 446 18.36 7.26 14.25
N GLN A 447 19.44 7.11 15.04
CA GLN A 447 20.80 7.45 14.61
C GLN A 447 21.31 6.54 13.47
N ARG A 448 20.98 5.24 13.50
CA ARG A 448 21.34 4.30 12.42
C ARG A 448 20.61 4.61 11.11
N LEU A 449 19.33 4.98 11.18
CA LEU A 449 18.52 5.37 10.02
C LEU A 449 18.99 6.71 9.42
N GLN A 450 19.39 7.68 10.25
CA GLN A 450 19.97 8.94 9.77
C GLN A 450 21.32 8.73 9.07
N ALA A 451 22.20 7.90 9.61
CA ALA A 451 23.50 7.61 9.00
C ALA A 451 23.35 6.88 7.64
N ALA A 452 22.38 5.96 7.53
CA ALA A 452 22.08 5.28 6.27
C ALA A 452 21.50 6.23 5.21
N ALA A 453 20.63 7.17 5.62
CA ALA A 453 20.03 8.16 4.73
C ALA A 453 21.07 9.16 4.16
N GLN A 454 22.04 9.60 4.98
CA GLN A 454 23.12 10.48 4.53
C GLN A 454 24.04 9.80 3.50
N LYS A 455 24.33 8.51 3.69
CA LYS A 455 25.16 7.73 2.76
C LYS A 455 24.49 7.54 1.39
N ALA A 456 23.17 7.33 1.38
CA ALA A 456 22.38 7.23 0.16
C ALA A 456 22.32 8.58 -0.61
N MET A 457 22.18 9.71 0.10
CA MET A 457 22.23 11.05 -0.54
C MET A 457 23.58 11.35 -1.20
N GLN A 458 24.69 10.93 -0.59
CA GLN A 458 26.02 11.11 -1.18
C GLN A 458 26.20 10.29 -2.47
N GLN A 459 25.69 9.06 -2.50
CA GLN A 459 25.72 8.22 -3.72
C GLN A 459 24.86 8.81 -4.84
N LEU A 460 23.68 9.35 -4.49
CA LEU A 460 22.78 9.97 -5.47
C LEU A 460 23.38 11.24 -6.10
N ASN A 461 24.08 12.06 -5.31
CA ASN A 461 24.76 13.25 -5.81
C ASN A 461 25.96 12.89 -6.72
N ALA A 462 26.67 11.80 -6.43
CA ALA A 462 27.73 11.29 -7.29
C ALA A 462 27.18 10.76 -8.63
N MET A 463 26.00 10.12 -8.62
CA MET A 463 25.34 9.64 -9.85
C MET A 463 24.77 10.78 -10.69
N LYS A 464 24.28 11.87 -10.07
CA LYS A 464 23.85 13.08 -10.79
C LYS A 464 25.00 13.75 -11.56
N GLN A 465 26.16 13.88 -10.92
CA GLN A 465 27.36 14.44 -11.57
C GLN A 465 27.84 13.56 -12.74
N ALA A 466 27.64 12.25 -12.66
CA ALA A 466 27.95 11.34 -13.77
C ALA A 466 26.94 11.49 -14.94
N ALA A 467 25.66 11.69 -14.64
CA ALA A 467 24.61 11.84 -15.65
C ALA A 467 24.66 13.18 -16.42
N GLU A 468 25.17 14.25 -15.80
CA GLU A 468 25.33 15.56 -16.44
C GLU A 468 26.45 15.60 -17.50
N SER A 469 27.24 14.52 -17.65
CA SER A 469 28.37 14.45 -18.59
C SER A 469 28.04 13.80 -19.95
N ILE A 470 26.78 13.39 -20.18
CA ILE A 470 26.37 12.70 -21.42
C ILE A 470 25.38 13.59 -22.20
N ALA A 471 25.80 14.11 -23.35
CA ALA A 471 24.97 14.90 -24.27
C ALA A 471 24.01 14.01 -25.11
N PRO A 472 22.86 14.52 -25.60
CA PRO A 472 21.75 13.69 -26.06
C PRO A 472 21.80 13.36 -27.57
N ALA A 473 21.32 12.17 -27.93
CA ALA A 473 21.01 11.76 -29.31
C ALA A 473 19.48 11.67 -29.53
N SER A 474 19.08 11.65 -30.79
CA SER A 474 17.91 12.26 -31.41
C SER A 474 16.64 11.38 -31.56
N HIS A 475 15.51 12.06 -31.76
CA HIS A 475 14.28 11.83 -32.56
C HIS A 475 13.68 10.42 -32.84
N ASP A 476 14.36 9.30 -32.61
CA ASP A 476 13.82 7.95 -32.89
C ASP A 476 12.90 7.41 -31.78
N ASP A 477 12.95 7.99 -30.58
CA ASP A 477 12.16 7.56 -29.41
C ASP A 477 10.65 7.83 -29.55
N ALA A 478 10.25 8.73 -30.44
CA ALA A 478 8.84 9.05 -30.66
C ALA A 478 8.10 7.94 -31.44
N ILE A 479 8.82 7.21 -32.30
CA ILE A 479 8.25 6.10 -33.08
C ILE A 479 8.18 4.83 -32.22
N ALA A 480 9.16 4.63 -31.33
CA ALA A 480 9.16 3.53 -30.36
C ALA A 480 8.03 3.65 -29.32
N ALA A 481 7.70 4.86 -28.87
CA ALA A 481 6.61 5.09 -27.92
C ALA A 481 5.22 4.77 -28.51
N ALA A 482 4.98 5.11 -29.78
CA ALA A 482 3.71 4.81 -30.46
C ALA A 482 3.55 3.30 -30.76
N ALA A 483 4.63 2.60 -31.08
CA ALA A 483 4.63 1.14 -31.26
C ALA A 483 4.40 0.39 -29.94
N ALA A 484 4.97 0.89 -28.82
CA ALA A 484 4.78 0.31 -27.50
C ALA A 484 3.35 0.49 -26.95
N GLU A 485 2.71 1.61 -27.25
CA GLU A 485 1.32 1.87 -26.85
C GLU A 485 0.32 1.00 -27.63
N ALA A 486 0.58 0.73 -28.92
CA ALA A 486 -0.19 -0.21 -29.73
C ALA A 486 -0.02 -1.67 -29.26
N ALA A 487 1.21 -2.09 -28.93
CA ALA A 487 1.51 -3.42 -28.40
C ALA A 487 0.93 -3.64 -26.98
N ALA A 488 0.91 -2.61 -26.13
CA ALA A 488 0.30 -2.68 -24.81
C ALA A 488 -1.24 -2.81 -24.87
N LYS A 489 -1.86 -2.33 -25.95
CA LYS A 489 -3.30 -2.43 -26.18
C LYS A 489 -3.71 -3.82 -26.67
N SER A 490 -2.93 -4.45 -27.55
CA SER A 490 -3.17 -5.83 -28.00
C SER A 490 -2.93 -6.85 -26.89
N LEU A 491 -1.90 -6.66 -26.06
CA LEU A 491 -1.62 -7.52 -24.89
C LEU A 491 -2.73 -7.47 -23.82
N LYS A 492 -3.49 -6.37 -23.75
CA LYS A 492 -4.63 -6.21 -22.84
C LYS A 492 -5.86 -7.01 -23.30
N GLU A 493 -6.13 -7.04 -24.60
CA GLU A 493 -7.25 -7.81 -25.18
C GLU A 493 -6.98 -9.33 -25.14
N ASP A 494 -5.73 -9.75 -25.29
CA ASP A 494 -5.34 -11.16 -25.20
C ASP A 494 -5.31 -11.70 -23.75
N GLY A 495 -4.99 -10.86 -22.77
CA GLY A 495 -4.91 -11.23 -21.35
C GLY A 495 -6.26 -11.60 -20.70
N GLU A 496 -7.36 -10.99 -21.16
CA GLU A 496 -8.71 -11.24 -20.64
C GLU A 496 -9.26 -12.61 -21.08
N GLY A 497 -8.88 -13.09 -22.26
CA GLY A 497 -9.17 -14.45 -22.70
C GLY A 497 -8.38 -15.53 -21.94
N ARG A 498 -7.18 -15.21 -21.45
CA ARG A 498 -6.20 -16.17 -20.90
C ARG A 498 -6.46 -16.58 -19.44
N LYS A 499 -6.89 -15.66 -18.57
CA LYS A 499 -7.32 -15.99 -17.18
C LYS A 499 -8.58 -16.86 -17.12
N GLY A 500 -9.39 -16.86 -18.19
CA GLY A 500 -10.56 -17.72 -18.34
C GLY A 500 -10.23 -19.17 -18.67
N ARG A 501 -9.10 -19.45 -19.36
CA ARG A 501 -8.80 -20.79 -19.93
C ARG A 501 -8.49 -21.86 -18.88
N ARG A 502 -7.68 -21.57 -17.86
CA ARG A 502 -7.43 -22.52 -16.74
C ARG A 502 -8.67 -22.73 -15.87
N ARG A 503 -9.58 -21.74 -15.79
CA ARG A 503 -10.80 -21.80 -14.97
C ARG A 503 -11.99 -22.47 -15.65
N ARG A 504 -12.14 -22.34 -16.98
CA ARG A 504 -13.16 -23.05 -17.76
C ARG A 504 -12.97 -24.57 -17.64
N ARG A 505 -11.71 -25.03 -17.63
CA ARG A 505 -11.35 -26.45 -17.44
C ARG A 505 -11.65 -27.00 -16.03
N ARG A 506 -11.65 -26.19 -14.96
CA ARG A 506 -12.05 -26.60 -13.60
C ARG A 506 -13.58 -26.58 -13.35
N ARG A 507 -14.38 -26.01 -14.26
CA ARG A 507 -15.85 -26.14 -14.22
C ARG A 507 -16.35 -27.38 -14.99
N GLU A 508 -15.51 -27.95 -15.84
CA GLU A 508 -15.82 -29.09 -16.70
C GLU A 508 -15.24 -30.43 -16.18
N ALA A 509 -14.39 -30.40 -15.15
CA ALA A 509 -13.87 -31.54 -14.38
C ALA A 509 -14.30 -31.40 -12.92
#